data_AF-A0A537FMN4-F1
#
_entry.id   AF-A0A537FMN4-F1
#
_cell.length_a   1.000
_cell.length_b   1.000
_cell.length_c   1.000
_cell.angle_alpha   90.00
_cell.angle_beta   90.00
_cell.angle_gamma   90.00
#
_symmetry.space_group_name_H-M   'P 1'
#
loop_
_entity.id
_entity.type
_entity.pdbx_description
1 polymer ?
#
loop_
_entity_poly.entity_id
_entity_poly.type
_entity_poly.pdbx_seq_one_letter_code
_entity_poly.pdbx_strand_id
1 'polypeptide(L)'
;MRVQVGEDKETLEEVFDGRTLTTVMHLLNRGRLRELQGAVKSGKESRIYRGIDMKGGDVAVKIYLTSSAIFRQGRLKYIRGDPRFKDIPHDTRSLIDQWASKEFKNLQLAKEAGLAVPTPIYVEKNVLLMEFIGKNGVPAPHLREVPLQAASSWYDKIVEMLQDLY
;
A
#
# COMPACT_ATOMS: atom_id res chain seq x y z
N MET A 1 -19.69 -7.60 14.22
CA MET A 1 -18.56 -6.84 13.66
C MET A 1 -17.42 -6.88 14.66
N ARG A 2 -16.32 -7.60 14.38
CA ARG A 2 -15.14 -7.62 15.26
C ARG A 2 -13.99 -6.96 14.51
N VAL A 3 -13.71 -5.71 14.84
CA VAL A 3 -12.36 -5.18 14.67
C VAL A 3 -11.58 -5.78 15.84
N GLN A 4 -10.79 -6.82 15.58
CA GLN A 4 -9.99 -7.44 16.63
C GLN A 4 -8.71 -6.61 16.76
N VAL A 5 -8.79 -5.62 17.65
CA VAL A 5 -7.69 -4.71 17.96
C VAL A 5 -6.74 -5.45 18.89
N GLY A 6 -5.64 -5.97 18.34
CA GLY A 6 -4.45 -6.31 19.13
C GLY A 6 -3.87 -5.06 19.78
N GLU A 7 -2.98 -5.23 20.78
CA GLU A 7 -2.44 -4.22 21.72
C GLU A 7 -1.72 -2.98 21.15
N ASP A 8 -1.94 -2.58 19.89
CA ASP A 8 -1.31 -1.43 19.23
C ASP A 8 -2.29 -0.26 19.03
N LYS A 9 -2.89 0.24 20.12
CA LYS A 9 -3.77 1.44 20.08
C LYS A 9 -3.07 2.67 19.49
N GLU A 10 -1.79 2.89 19.79
CA GLU A 10 -1.01 4.03 19.27
C GLU A 10 -0.86 3.99 17.73
N THR A 11 -0.73 2.79 17.14
CA THR A 11 -0.55 2.63 15.69
C THR A 11 -1.84 2.86 14.91
N LEU A 12 -2.99 2.69 15.55
CA LEU A 12 -4.31 3.04 14.99
C LEU A 12 -4.50 4.56 14.94
N GLU A 13 -4.01 5.33 15.91
CA GLU A 13 -4.34 6.75 16.03
C GLU A 13 -3.71 7.65 14.95
N GLU A 14 -2.58 7.26 14.33
CA GLU A 14 -1.90 8.13 13.36
C GLU A 14 -2.48 8.14 11.94
N VAL A 15 -3.08 7.05 11.46
CA VAL A 15 -3.64 6.97 10.08
C VAL A 15 -5.16 7.01 10.02
N PHE A 16 -5.85 6.68 11.12
CA PHE A 16 -7.31 6.59 11.13
C PHE A 16 -7.96 7.92 11.52
N ASP A 17 -7.85 8.92 10.64
CA ASP A 17 -8.76 10.05 10.70
C ASP A 17 -10.21 9.61 10.35
N GLY A 18 -11.21 10.42 10.71
CA GLY A 18 -12.61 10.07 10.47
C GLY A 18 -12.93 9.74 8.99
N ARG A 19 -12.19 10.34 8.06
CA ARG A 19 -12.30 10.06 6.62
C ARG A 19 -11.80 8.65 6.29
N THR A 20 -10.64 8.28 6.80
CA THR A 20 -10.02 6.97 6.59
C THR A 20 -10.86 5.86 7.23
N LEU A 21 -11.37 6.08 8.45
CA LEU A 21 -12.33 5.18 9.10
C LEU A 21 -13.57 4.95 8.24
N THR A 22 -14.15 6.03 7.71
CA THR A 22 -15.32 5.93 6.81
C THR A 22 -14.99 5.11 5.56
N THR A 23 -13.82 5.34 4.95
CA THR A 23 -13.36 4.57 3.79
C THR A 23 -13.21 3.09 4.11
N VAL A 24 -12.56 2.74 5.22
CA VAL A 24 -12.38 1.33 5.62
C VAL A 24 -13.73 0.67 5.94
N MET A 25 -14.62 1.35 6.65
CA MET A 25 -15.99 0.85 6.88
C MET A 25 -16.74 0.63 5.59
N HIS A 26 -16.58 1.52 4.60
CA HIS A 26 -17.18 1.37 3.29
C HIS A 26 -16.68 0.12 2.55
N LEU A 27 -15.37 -0.15 2.61
CA LEU A 27 -14.77 -1.36 2.04
C LEU A 27 -15.30 -2.65 2.70
N LEU A 28 -15.45 -2.63 4.03
CA LEU A 28 -16.02 -3.75 4.79
C LEU A 28 -17.49 -3.98 4.43
N ASN A 29 -18.29 -2.91 4.42
CA ASN A 29 -19.74 -2.99 4.17
C ASN A 29 -20.07 -3.40 2.72
N ARG A 30 -19.26 -2.99 1.74
CA ARG A 30 -19.42 -3.40 0.33
C ARG A 30 -18.82 -4.76 -0.01
N GLY A 31 -18.27 -5.43 0.99
CA GLY A 31 -17.66 -6.73 0.86
C GLY A 31 -16.39 -6.78 0.01
N ARG A 32 -15.64 -5.67 -0.04
CA ARG A 32 -14.30 -5.62 -0.63
C ARG A 32 -13.22 -6.15 0.32
N LEU A 33 -13.49 -6.08 1.61
CA LEU A 33 -12.66 -6.61 2.68
C LEU A 33 -13.59 -7.30 3.70
N ARG A 34 -13.19 -8.43 4.27
CA ARG A 34 -13.96 -9.09 5.33
C ARG A 34 -13.55 -8.59 6.70
N GLU A 35 -12.24 -8.54 6.94
CA GLU A 35 -11.65 -8.12 8.21
C GLU A 35 -10.41 -7.27 7.97
N LEU A 36 -10.19 -6.30 8.86
CA LEU A 36 -8.93 -5.59 8.99
C LEU A 36 -8.31 -5.98 10.33
N GLN A 37 -7.07 -6.45 10.29
CA GLN A 37 -6.29 -6.89 11.45
C GLN A 37 -5.15 -5.90 11.73
N GLY A 38 -4.32 -6.21 12.74
CA GLY A 38 -3.23 -5.35 13.21
C GLY A 38 -2.25 -4.88 12.12
N ALA A 39 -1.48 -3.85 12.47
CA ALA A 39 -0.46 -3.31 11.59
C ALA A 39 0.65 -4.35 11.35
N VAL A 40 0.99 -4.55 10.08
CA VAL A 40 2.10 -5.42 9.65
C VAL A 40 3.39 -4.62 9.54
N LYS A 41 3.28 -3.37 9.10
CA LYS A 41 4.43 -2.50 8.92
C LYS A 41 4.07 -1.02 8.99
N SER A 42 4.92 -0.24 9.64
CA SER A 42 4.84 1.22 9.68
C SER A 42 5.93 1.83 8.78
N GLY A 43 5.55 2.84 8.00
CA GLY A 43 6.47 3.61 7.16
C GLY A 43 6.19 5.11 7.27
N LYS A 44 7.09 5.94 6.71
CA LYS A 44 7.00 7.40 6.78
C LYS A 44 5.76 7.99 6.11
N GLU A 45 5.17 7.27 5.14
CA GLU A 45 4.13 7.81 4.25
C GLU A 45 2.83 7.02 4.32
N SER A 46 2.88 5.82 4.89
CA SER A 46 1.75 4.90 4.97
C SER A 46 2.00 3.85 6.02
N ARG A 47 0.93 3.24 6.50
CA ARG A 47 0.94 1.99 7.27
C ARG A 47 0.38 0.86 6.42
N ILE A 48 0.89 -0.35 6.62
CA ILE A 48 0.38 -1.57 6.01
C ILE A 48 -0.26 -2.39 7.12
N TYR A 49 -1.51 -2.77 6.91
CA TYR A 49 -2.28 -3.66 7.76
C TYR A 49 -2.49 -4.98 7.06
N ARG A 50 -2.64 -6.05 7.85
CA ARG A 50 -3.16 -7.30 7.33
C ARG A 50 -4.68 -7.18 7.23
N GLY A 51 -5.23 -7.61 6.13
CA GLY A 51 -6.67 -7.78 5.96
C GLY A 51 -6.98 -9.22 5.57
N ILE A 52 -8.24 -9.60 5.71
CA ILE A 52 -8.75 -10.88 5.23
C ILE A 52 -9.82 -10.60 4.18
N ASP A 53 -9.70 -11.24 3.02
CA ASP A 53 -10.70 -11.16 1.96
C ASP A 53 -11.95 -12.00 2.26
N MET A 54 -12.92 -11.94 1.36
CA MET A 54 -14.17 -12.71 1.52
C MET A 54 -14.00 -14.22 1.46
N LYS A 55 -12.91 -14.72 0.86
CA LYS A 55 -12.58 -16.14 0.75
C LYS A 55 -11.73 -16.62 1.94
N GLY A 56 -11.31 -15.72 2.83
CA GLY A 56 -10.42 -16.04 3.95
C GLY A 56 -8.93 -15.94 3.62
N GLY A 57 -8.57 -15.41 2.45
CA GLY A 57 -7.19 -15.17 2.05
C GLY A 57 -6.62 -13.88 2.65
N ASP A 58 -5.29 -13.88 2.82
CA ASP A 58 -4.55 -12.70 3.29
C ASP A 58 -4.48 -11.62 2.21
N VAL A 59 -4.78 -10.37 2.58
CA VAL A 59 -4.56 -9.18 1.75
C VAL A 59 -3.76 -8.14 2.52
N ALA A 60 -2.95 -7.36 1.82
CA ALA A 60 -2.27 -6.21 2.38
C ALA A 60 -3.14 -4.95 2.17
N VAL A 61 -3.39 -4.22 3.25
CA VAL A 61 -4.17 -2.97 3.24
C VAL A 61 -3.22 -1.82 3.55
N LYS A 62 -2.80 -1.10 2.52
CA LYS A 62 -1.92 0.06 2.63
C LYS A 62 -2.76 1.32 2.81
N ILE A 63 -2.58 2.01 3.94
CA ILE A 63 -3.28 3.24 4.30
C ILE A 63 -2.28 4.38 4.32
N TYR A 64 -2.46 5.37 3.44
CA TYR A 64 -1.59 6.54 3.35
C TYR A 64 -1.94 7.56 4.42
N LEU A 65 -0.90 8.15 5.03
CA LEU A 65 -1.01 9.16 6.08
C LEU A 65 -1.60 10.47 5.55
N THR A 66 -2.76 10.86 6.05
CA THR A 66 -3.45 12.12 5.68
C THR A 66 -2.88 13.36 6.39
N SER A 67 -2.32 13.16 7.58
CA SER A 67 -1.84 14.19 8.50
C SER A 67 -0.33 14.43 8.44
N SER A 68 0.44 13.61 7.72
CA SER A 68 1.91 13.67 7.81
C SER A 68 2.38 15.06 7.39
N ALA A 69 3.02 15.79 8.33
CA ALA A 69 3.73 17.06 8.12
C ALA A 69 4.89 16.98 7.10
N ILE A 70 5.01 15.87 6.36
CA ILE A 70 5.92 15.68 5.25
C ILE A 70 5.36 16.47 4.07
N PHE A 71 5.82 17.72 4.02
CA PHE A 71 5.44 18.80 3.12
C PHE A 71 4.95 18.35 1.74
N ARG A 72 3.74 18.80 1.40
CA ARG A 72 3.18 18.87 0.04
C ARG A 72 4.25 19.23 -1.01
N GLN A 73 5.11 20.21 -0.73
CA GLN A 73 6.21 20.63 -1.62
C GLN A 73 7.22 19.50 -1.92
N GLY A 74 7.65 18.75 -0.91
CA GLY A 74 8.64 17.68 -1.09
C GLY A 74 8.10 16.50 -1.90
N ARG A 75 6.78 16.30 -1.93
CA ARG A 75 6.13 15.17 -2.62
C ARG A 75 5.47 15.55 -3.95
N LEU A 76 5.17 16.83 -4.19
CA LEU A 76 4.68 17.34 -5.47
C LEU A 76 5.59 16.93 -6.64
N LYS A 77 6.90 16.84 -6.41
CA LYS A 77 7.89 16.41 -7.41
C LYS A 77 7.66 14.98 -7.95
N TYR A 78 6.96 14.11 -7.22
CA TYR A 78 6.69 12.73 -7.65
C TYR A 78 5.41 12.60 -8.49
N ILE A 79 4.59 13.65 -8.59
CA ILE A 79 3.42 13.71 -9.48
C ILE A 79 3.67 14.69 -10.65
N ARG A 80 4.38 15.80 -10.40
CA ARG A 80 4.67 16.80 -11.43
C ARG A 80 5.37 16.14 -12.63
N GLY A 81 4.79 16.32 -13.80
CA GLY A 81 5.30 15.77 -15.07
C GLY A 81 4.68 14.43 -15.46
N ASP A 82 3.93 13.76 -14.59
CA ASP A 82 3.17 12.57 -14.98
C ASP A 82 1.87 12.99 -15.69
N PRO A 83 1.72 12.70 -17.00
CA PRO A 83 0.58 13.17 -17.79
C PRO A 83 -0.76 12.59 -17.33
N ARG A 84 -0.74 11.56 -16.47
CA ARG A 84 -1.94 10.97 -15.85
C ARG A 84 -2.52 11.86 -14.74
N PHE A 85 -1.80 12.90 -14.32
CA PHE A 85 -2.17 13.80 -13.21
C PHE A 85 -2.06 15.27 -13.62
N LYS A 86 -2.85 15.66 -14.63
CA LYS A 86 -2.87 17.04 -15.17
C LYS A 86 -3.35 18.07 -14.15
N ASP A 87 -4.33 17.70 -13.32
CA ASP A 87 -4.92 18.56 -12.30
C ASP A 87 -4.43 18.17 -10.92
N ILE A 88 -3.30 18.76 -10.52
CA ILE A 88 -2.73 18.56 -9.19
C ILE A 88 -3.64 19.26 -8.15
N PRO A 89 -4.26 18.52 -7.21
CA PRO A 89 -5.23 19.10 -6.28
C PRO A 89 -4.57 20.09 -5.34
N HIS A 90 -5.32 21.13 -4.94
CA HIS A 90 -4.84 22.15 -4.01
C HIS A 90 -4.81 21.68 -2.56
N ASP A 91 -5.65 20.72 -2.20
CA ASP A 91 -5.69 20.16 -0.85
C ASP A 91 -4.83 18.89 -0.73
N THR A 92 -4.35 18.62 0.49
CA THR A 92 -3.46 17.49 0.78
C THR A 92 -4.17 16.14 0.66
N ARG A 93 -5.46 16.06 0.98
CA ARG A 93 -6.20 14.80 1.00
C ARG A 93 -6.41 14.25 -0.40
N SER A 94 -6.86 15.10 -1.33
CA SER A 94 -7.02 14.73 -2.74
C SER A 94 -5.67 14.40 -3.38
N LEU A 95 -4.59 15.08 -2.98
CA LEU A 95 -3.24 14.74 -3.44
C LEU A 95 -2.83 13.32 -3.02
N ILE A 96 -3.14 12.94 -1.78
CA ILE A 96 -2.85 11.60 -1.25
C ILE A 96 -3.70 10.53 -1.95
N ASP A 97 -4.97 10.82 -2.24
CA ASP A 97 -5.81 9.91 -3.01
C ASP A 97 -5.26 9.68 -4.43
N GLN A 98 -4.71 10.73 -5.05
CA GLN A 98 -4.02 10.60 -6.33
C GLN A 98 -2.75 9.74 -6.20
N TRP A 99 -1.99 9.82 -5.12
CA TRP A 99 -0.85 8.91 -4.88
C TRP A 99 -1.28 7.47 -4.73
N ALA A 100 -2.31 7.19 -3.93
CA ALA A 100 -2.83 5.84 -3.79
C ALA A 100 -3.28 5.27 -5.15
N SER A 101 -3.99 6.11 -5.93
CA SER A 101 -4.42 5.76 -7.29
C SER A 101 -3.24 5.57 -8.25
N LYS A 102 -2.17 6.37 -8.11
CA LYS A 102 -0.92 6.23 -8.88
C LYS A 102 -0.24 4.91 -8.58
N GLU A 103 -0.10 4.56 -7.31
CA GLU A 103 0.54 3.31 -6.90
C GLU A 103 -0.25 2.10 -7.40
N PHE A 104 -1.59 2.13 -7.28
CA PHE A 104 -2.46 1.10 -7.87
C PHE A 104 -2.17 0.91 -9.37
N LYS A 105 -2.18 2.00 -10.15
CA LYS A 105 -1.92 1.96 -11.60
C LYS A 105 -0.50 1.49 -11.93
N ASN A 106 0.50 1.92 -11.16
CA ASN A 106 1.88 1.49 -11.36
C ASN A 106 2.06 0.00 -11.07
N LEU A 107 1.46 -0.51 -9.99
CA LEU A 107 1.45 -1.95 -9.71
C LEU A 107 0.74 -2.74 -10.80
N GLN A 108 -0.34 -2.20 -11.36
CA GLN A 108 -1.07 -2.84 -12.45
C GLN A 108 -0.20 -2.94 -13.70
N LEU A 109 0.44 -1.84 -14.11
CA LEU A 109 1.35 -1.81 -15.26
C LEU A 109 2.55 -2.76 -15.06
N ALA A 110 3.18 -2.75 -13.90
CA ALA A 110 4.28 -3.65 -13.60
C ALA A 110 3.83 -5.12 -13.63
N LYS A 111 2.63 -5.43 -13.15
CA LYS A 111 2.07 -6.79 -13.21
C LYS A 111 1.77 -7.22 -14.65
N GLU A 112 1.22 -6.33 -15.46
CA GLU A 112 0.96 -6.55 -16.90
C GLU A 112 2.26 -6.78 -17.68
N ALA A 113 3.35 -6.13 -17.26
CA ALA A 113 4.71 -6.37 -17.79
C ALA A 113 5.35 -7.69 -17.30
N GLY A 114 4.65 -8.47 -16.47
CA GLY A 114 5.16 -9.76 -15.96
C GLY A 114 6.06 -9.65 -14.71
N LEU A 115 6.23 -8.45 -14.15
CA LEU A 115 7.06 -8.25 -12.97
C LEU A 115 6.44 -8.86 -11.70
N ALA A 116 7.32 -9.35 -10.82
CA ALA A 116 6.96 -9.88 -9.51
C ALA A 116 6.65 -8.76 -8.50
N VAL A 117 5.49 -8.12 -8.68
CA VAL A 117 4.95 -7.10 -7.77
C VAL A 117 3.69 -7.60 -7.05
N PRO A 118 3.32 -7.04 -5.89
CA PRO A 118 2.03 -7.31 -5.27
C PRO A 118 0.90 -7.00 -6.24
N THR A 119 0.05 -7.99 -6.51
CA THR A 119 -1.10 -7.79 -7.40
C THR A 119 -2.06 -6.77 -6.78
N PRO A 120 -2.34 -5.63 -7.45
CA PRO A 120 -3.26 -4.64 -6.91
C PRO A 120 -4.71 -5.14 -7.02
N ILE A 121 -5.51 -4.96 -5.96
CA ILE A 121 -6.87 -5.51 -5.87
C ILE A 121 -7.91 -4.39 -6.00
N TYR A 122 -7.77 -3.33 -5.21
CA TYR A 122 -8.71 -2.21 -5.19
C TYR A 122 -8.08 -0.97 -4.56
N VAL A 123 -8.51 0.22 -4.95
CA VAL A 123 -8.09 1.47 -4.32
C VAL A 123 -9.31 2.38 -4.10
N GLU A 124 -9.40 2.96 -2.91
CA GLU A 124 -10.41 3.98 -2.60
C GLU A 124 -9.80 5.03 -1.69
N LYS A 125 -9.82 6.29 -2.16
CA LYS A 125 -9.19 7.42 -1.46
C LYS A 125 -7.74 7.08 -1.09
N ASN A 126 -7.39 7.15 0.19
CA ASN A 126 -6.07 6.88 0.73
C ASN A 126 -5.87 5.41 1.16
N VAL A 127 -6.71 4.47 0.71
CA VAL A 127 -6.64 3.05 1.07
C VAL A 127 -6.44 2.20 -0.19
N LEU A 128 -5.35 1.44 -0.23
CA LEU A 128 -4.99 0.51 -1.31
C LEU A 128 -5.00 -0.92 -0.78
N LEU A 129 -5.79 -1.79 -1.42
CA LEU A 129 -5.81 -3.23 -1.20
C LEU A 129 -4.94 -3.89 -2.28
N MET A 130 -4.03 -4.77 -1.85
CA MET A 130 -3.14 -5.51 -2.73
C MET A 130 -2.84 -6.90 -2.15
N GLU A 131 -2.25 -7.75 -2.98
CA GLU A 131 -1.77 -9.07 -2.58
C GLU A 131 -0.87 -9.00 -1.34
N PHE A 132 -1.13 -9.89 -0.39
CA PHE A 132 -0.24 -10.07 0.75
C PHE A 132 0.95 -10.95 0.35
N ILE A 133 2.16 -10.41 0.39
CA ILE A 133 3.38 -11.17 0.13
C ILE A 133 3.85 -11.78 1.44
N GLY A 134 3.52 -13.06 1.65
CA GLY A 134 3.80 -13.76 2.89
C GLY A 134 3.00 -15.06 2.99
N LYS A 135 3.05 -15.70 4.16
CA LYS A 135 2.30 -16.94 4.43
C LYS A 135 1.77 -16.93 5.86
N ASN A 136 0.54 -17.41 6.05
CA ASN A 136 -0.10 -17.55 7.37
C ASN A 136 -0.10 -16.25 8.19
N GLY A 137 -0.35 -15.11 7.53
CA GLY A 137 -0.29 -13.79 8.16
C GLY A 137 1.09 -13.23 8.47
N VAL A 138 2.17 -13.96 8.17
CA VAL A 138 3.55 -13.49 8.36
C VAL A 138 4.06 -12.89 7.04
N PRO A 139 4.44 -11.60 7.00
CA PRO A 139 4.97 -10.96 5.79
C PRO A 139 6.31 -11.60 5.40
N ALA A 140 6.59 -11.64 4.10
CA ALA A 140 7.90 -12.04 3.62
C ALA A 140 8.98 -11.06 4.13
N PRO A 141 10.16 -11.55 4.55
CA PRO A 141 11.24 -10.70 5.04
C PRO A 141 11.80 -9.83 3.90
N HIS A 142 12.38 -8.68 4.27
CA HIS A 142 13.12 -7.88 3.29
C HIS A 142 14.42 -8.58 2.87
N LEU A 143 14.91 -8.24 1.67
CA LEU A 143 16.17 -8.78 1.16
C LEU A 143 17.36 -8.57 2.12
N ARG A 144 17.36 -7.45 2.86
CA ARG A 144 18.39 -7.13 3.86
C ARG A 144 18.33 -7.99 5.14
N GLU A 145 17.18 -8.62 5.40
CA GLU A 145 16.91 -9.43 6.59
C GLU A 145 17.19 -10.91 6.33
N VAL A 146 17.51 -11.28 5.09
CA VAL A 146 17.83 -12.66 4.71
C VAL A 146 19.31 -12.77 4.30
N PRO A 147 20.01 -13.83 4.73
CA PRO A 147 21.34 -14.11 4.20
C PRO A 147 21.23 -14.50 2.73
N LEU A 148 21.88 -13.74 1.85
CA LEU A 148 21.87 -13.99 0.41
C LEU A 148 22.91 -15.06 0.04
N GLN A 149 22.43 -16.26 -0.28
CA GLN A 149 23.20 -17.20 -1.08
C GLN A 149 23.16 -16.73 -2.55
N ALA A 150 24.29 -16.77 -3.25
CA ALA A 150 24.41 -16.32 -4.65
C ALA A 150 24.00 -14.85 -4.89
N ALA A 151 24.62 -13.90 -4.17
CA ALA A 151 24.35 -12.46 -4.31
C ALA A 151 24.44 -11.94 -5.77
N SER A 152 25.35 -12.50 -6.59
CA SER A 152 25.49 -12.10 -8.01
C SER A 152 24.22 -12.37 -8.80
N SER A 153 23.63 -13.56 -8.67
CA SER A 153 22.39 -13.92 -9.38
C SER A 153 21.22 -13.03 -8.97
N TRP A 154 21.15 -12.65 -7.69
CA TRP A 154 20.14 -11.71 -7.20
C TRP A 154 20.35 -10.31 -7.78
N TYR A 155 21.60 -9.86 -7.88
CA TYR A 155 21.94 -8.58 -8.51
C TYR A 155 21.49 -8.57 -9.97
N ASP A 156 21.86 -9.58 -10.76
CA ASP A 156 21.51 -9.67 -12.18
C ASP A 156 19.99 -9.64 -12.38
N LYS A 157 19.25 -10.41 -11.57
CA LYS A 157 17.78 -10.43 -11.60
C LYS A 157 17.16 -9.08 -11.23
N ILE A 158 17.75 -8.36 -10.27
CA ILE A 158 17.27 -7.01 -9.91
C ILE A 158 17.50 -6.03 -11.05
N VAL A 159 18.65 -6.11 -11.73
CA VAL A 159 18.96 -5.28 -12.89
C VAL A 159 17.99 -5.56 -14.04
N GLU A 160 17.69 -6.83 -14.32
CA GLU A 160 16.69 -7.24 -15.32
C GLU A 160 15.30 -6.66 -14.98
N MET A 161 14.83 -6.83 -13.74
CA MET A 161 13.55 -6.24 -13.30
C MET A 161 13.52 -4.71 -13.40
N LEU A 162 14.66 -4.04 -13.23
CA LEU A 162 14.76 -2.59 -13.42
C LEU A 162 14.69 -2.21 -14.90
N GLN A 163 15.27 -2.99 -15.79
CA GLN A 163 15.19 -2.77 -17.24
C GLN A 163 13.76 -2.94 -17.73
N ASP A 164 13.06 -3.98 -17.29
CA ASP A 164 11.66 -4.24 -17.67
C ASP A 164 10.68 -3.17 -17.16
N LEU A 165 11.04 -2.45 -16.10
CA LEU A 165 10.20 -1.40 -15.51
C LEU A 165 10.26 -0.07 -16.29
N TYR A 166 11.26 0.13 -17.16
CA TYR A 166 11.52 1.38 -17.90
C TYR A 166 11.33 1.22 -19.41
#